data_AF-A0A9Q1EG60-F1
#
_entry.id   AF-A0A9Q1EG60-F1
#
_cell.length_a   1.000
_cell.length_b   1.000
_cell.length_c   1.000
_cell.angle_alpha   90.00
_cell.angle_beta   90.00
_cell.angle_gamma   90.00
#
_symmetry.space_group_name_H-M   'P 1'
#
loop_
_entity.id
_entity.type
_entity.pdbx_description
1 polymer ?
#
loop_
_entity_poly.entity_id
_entity_poly.type
_entity_poly.pdbx_seq_one_letter_code
_entity_poly.pdbx_strand_id
1 'polypeptide(L)'
;MTLANSEGKDHGEWWTNQDGGKGHSSVMDIGGLETVVANSAYVAARGSVDGNAAATMRDKKMRAKLFLPHIKQCEHMKTTVDSTFDSMCIRQPIGKRLFLQYLDSVATHKASCELWKDMEDYNISVEKDRKQKAQKIVNKYYDSASKTFCKFLEEKAIARVKADYTNIRNDLFKESEKQLLKHLETSALNGFKQSMYFLRYVQFKWLEGQSVNEEWFMDFRVLGKGGFGEVHACQMKATGKMYANKKLNKKRLKKRKGYEGAIIEKIILAKVHSRFIVSLAYAFQTKNDLCLIMTIMNGGDLRFHMYNVDEKNPGFKEPRACFYTAQIICGLEHLHQHRIIYRDLKPENVLLDDTGHVRLSDLGLAVELKPGKDKTKGYAGTPGFMAPELLQNKEYDYTVDYFTLGVTLYEMIAAKGPFRVRGEKVENTEVTRRILNDPASYTDSFSKDCKALCEGLLEKDPMKRLGFQNNCCDELKNQPMFKNLNWGLLEAGMLKPPFVPDPKMVYAKDIDDVGAFSTIKGVVLDNKDTMFYNEFSSGNISIPWQEEMIETGVFGELNLWPGNGKLPGDLDPNVASVEAKGGACVLL
;
A
#
# COMPACT_ATOMS: atom_id res chain seq x y z
N MET A 1 54.54 -56.38 -42.37
CA MET A 1 55.09 -56.40 -43.73
C MET A 1 54.34 -55.35 -44.53
N THR A 2 54.88 -54.12 -44.67
CA THR A 2 55.73 -53.64 -45.80
C THR A 2 54.92 -53.52 -47.10
N LEU A 3 54.85 -52.42 -47.84
CA LEU A 3 55.63 -51.17 -48.00
C LEU A 3 54.66 -50.08 -48.53
N ALA A 4 54.66 -48.84 -48.03
CA ALA A 4 55.62 -47.75 -48.27
C ALA A 4 55.57 -47.16 -49.69
N ASN A 5 55.21 -45.87 -49.78
CA ASN A 5 55.98 -44.92 -50.56
C ASN A 5 55.98 -43.56 -49.86
N SER A 6 57.19 -43.05 -49.70
CA SER A 6 57.63 -41.88 -48.97
C SER A 6 58.07 -40.77 -49.93
N GLU A 7 57.91 -39.52 -49.50
CA GLU A 7 58.75 -38.32 -49.72
C GLU A 7 57.83 -37.10 -49.48
N GLY A 8 58.03 -36.15 -48.55
CA GLY A 8 59.20 -35.76 -47.77
C GLY A 8 59.63 -34.34 -48.17
N LYS A 9 59.16 -33.30 -47.45
CA LYS A 9 59.96 -32.13 -46.99
C LYS A 9 59.15 -31.06 -46.26
N ASP A 10 59.56 -30.87 -45.00
CA ASP A 10 59.57 -29.71 -44.10
C ASP A 10 59.07 -28.34 -44.58
N HIS A 11 58.20 -27.69 -43.79
CA HIS A 11 58.59 -26.64 -42.82
C HIS A 11 57.35 -25.97 -42.19
N GLY A 12 57.42 -25.74 -40.86
CA GLY A 12 56.89 -24.52 -40.24
C GLY A 12 55.51 -24.57 -39.60
N GLU A 13 55.48 -24.80 -38.28
CA GLU A 13 54.56 -24.08 -37.38
C GLU A 13 54.71 -22.56 -37.61
N TRP A 14 53.64 -21.78 -37.46
CA TRP A 14 53.55 -20.52 -36.70
C TRP A 14 52.17 -19.88 -36.95
N TRP A 15 51.54 -19.48 -35.87
CA TRP A 15 50.36 -18.61 -35.82
C TRP A 15 50.67 -17.24 -36.44
N THR A 16 49.80 -16.74 -37.32
CA THR A 16 49.60 -15.29 -37.48
C THR A 16 48.19 -14.96 -37.96
N ASN A 17 47.58 -14.04 -37.22
CA ASN A 17 46.41 -13.26 -37.57
C ASN A 17 46.49 -12.68 -38.99
N GLN A 18 45.36 -12.65 -39.69
CA GLN A 18 45.06 -11.57 -40.61
C GLN A 18 43.62 -11.09 -40.45
N ASP A 19 43.53 -9.83 -40.07
CA ASP A 19 42.36 -8.99 -39.94
C ASP A 19 41.58 -8.91 -41.26
N GLY A 20 40.32 -9.36 -41.22
CA GLY A 20 39.29 -8.98 -42.17
C GLY A 20 38.48 -7.82 -41.58
N GLY A 21 38.97 -6.59 -41.78
CA GLY A 21 38.29 -5.37 -41.33
C GLY A 21 36.85 -5.29 -41.83
N LYS A 22 35.90 -5.47 -40.91
CA LYS A 22 34.54 -4.94 -41.02
C LYS A 22 34.41 -3.86 -39.97
N GLY A 23 34.25 -2.62 -40.46
CA GLY A 23 34.15 -1.42 -39.64
C GLY A 23 33.16 -1.61 -38.50
N HIS A 24 33.66 -1.47 -37.27
CA HIS A 24 32.83 -1.19 -36.11
C HIS A 24 32.19 0.17 -36.34
N SER A 25 30.98 0.18 -36.89
CA SER A 25 30.01 1.19 -36.51
C SER A 25 29.62 0.86 -35.07
N SER A 26 30.12 1.64 -34.12
CA SER A 26 29.63 1.64 -32.74
C SER A 26 28.19 2.15 -32.76
N VAL A 27 27.26 1.28 -33.11
CA VAL A 27 25.87 1.45 -32.68
C VAL A 27 25.93 1.24 -31.17
N MET A 28 26.02 2.34 -30.42
CA MET A 28 25.71 2.31 -28.99
C MET A 28 24.40 1.54 -28.86
N ASP A 29 24.36 0.54 -27.99
CA ASP A 29 23.12 -0.17 -27.69
C ASP A 29 22.11 0.82 -27.11
N ILE A 30 21.24 1.35 -27.97
CA ILE A 30 20.31 2.44 -27.64
C ILE A 30 19.35 1.99 -26.54
N GLY A 31 19.00 0.70 -26.48
CA GLY A 31 18.11 0.14 -25.44
C GLY A 31 18.75 0.12 -24.05
N GLY A 32 20.02 -0.30 -23.98
CA GLY A 32 20.81 -0.20 -22.75
C GLY A 32 20.94 1.25 -22.24
N LEU A 33 21.10 2.22 -23.16
CA LEU A 33 21.17 3.63 -22.81
C LEU A 33 19.83 4.18 -22.26
N GLU A 34 18.70 3.83 -22.88
CA GLU A 34 17.37 4.23 -22.39
C GLU A 34 17.10 3.70 -20.98
N THR A 35 17.42 2.43 -20.72
CA THR A 35 17.31 1.83 -19.39
C THR A 35 18.20 2.54 -18.36
N VAL A 36 19.47 2.81 -18.69
CA VAL A 36 20.40 3.51 -17.78
C VAL A 36 19.94 4.94 -17.48
N VAL A 37 19.47 5.69 -18.48
CA VAL A 37 18.97 7.06 -18.30
C VAL A 37 17.72 7.07 -17.43
N ALA A 38 16.75 6.20 -17.72
CA ALA A 38 15.52 6.08 -16.94
C ALA A 38 15.81 5.67 -15.48
N ASN A 39 16.74 4.73 -15.27
CA ASN A 39 17.17 4.30 -13.94
C ASN A 39 17.83 5.43 -13.16
N SER A 40 18.72 6.17 -13.81
CA SER A 40 19.44 7.29 -13.19
C SER A 40 18.48 8.40 -12.77
N ALA A 41 17.54 8.77 -13.65
CA ALA A 41 16.51 9.77 -13.34
C ALA A 41 15.61 9.32 -12.19
N TYR A 42 15.18 8.06 -12.20
CA TYR A 42 14.33 7.49 -11.16
C TYR A 42 15.05 7.39 -9.79
N VAL A 43 16.30 6.91 -9.76
CA VAL A 43 17.09 6.84 -8.52
C VAL A 43 17.37 8.25 -7.96
N ALA A 44 17.64 9.23 -8.83
CA ALA A 44 17.81 10.62 -8.40
C ALA A 44 16.53 11.19 -7.77
N ALA A 45 15.36 10.91 -8.35
CA ALA A 45 14.07 11.30 -7.77
C ALA A 45 13.77 10.58 -6.43
N ARG A 46 14.17 9.30 -6.30
CA ARG A 46 14.02 8.49 -5.08
C ARG A 46 14.95 8.91 -3.94
N GLY A 47 16.20 9.29 -4.23
CA GLY A 47 17.22 9.63 -3.23
C GLY A 47 17.01 10.96 -2.51
N SER A 48 16.00 11.74 -2.90
CA SER A 48 15.68 13.08 -2.40
C SER A 48 14.53 13.05 -1.37
N VAL A 49 14.30 11.92 -0.70
CA VAL A 49 13.13 11.68 0.18
C VAL A 49 13.51 11.79 1.67
N ASP A 50 14.29 12.82 2.01
CA ASP A 50 14.18 13.44 3.33
C ASP A 50 13.20 14.61 3.20
N GLY A 51 12.33 14.86 4.18
CA GLY A 51 11.24 15.85 4.07
C GLY A 51 11.65 17.26 3.60
N ASN A 52 12.90 17.67 3.81
CA ASN A 52 13.45 18.92 3.28
C ASN A 52 13.71 18.89 1.76
N ALA A 53 14.01 17.72 1.20
CA ALA A 53 14.39 17.53 -0.20
C ALA A 53 13.18 17.36 -1.13
N ALA A 54 12.02 16.94 -0.61
CA ALA A 54 10.75 16.96 -1.33
C ALA A 54 10.32 18.39 -1.73
N ALA A 55 10.56 19.40 -0.87
CA ALA A 55 10.21 20.80 -1.14
C ALA A 55 11.01 21.38 -2.32
N THR A 56 12.28 20.99 -2.48
CA THR A 56 13.13 21.41 -3.60
C THR A 56 12.73 20.80 -4.95
N MET A 57 11.97 19.70 -4.96
CA MET A 57 11.51 19.04 -6.20
C MET A 57 10.12 19.51 -6.67
N ARG A 58 9.45 20.39 -5.92
CA ARG A 58 8.12 20.85 -6.28
C ARG A 58 8.17 21.78 -7.49
N ASP A 59 7.32 21.53 -8.47
CA ASP A 59 7.05 22.47 -9.54
C ASP A 59 6.33 23.70 -8.97
N LYS A 60 6.97 24.87 -9.08
CA LYS A 60 6.45 26.12 -8.50
C LYS A 60 5.07 26.50 -9.05
N LYS A 61 4.82 26.26 -10.35
CA LYS A 61 3.55 26.58 -10.99
C LYS A 61 2.45 25.67 -10.48
N MET A 62 2.72 24.37 -10.36
CA MET A 62 1.75 23.40 -9.84
C MET A 62 1.50 23.59 -8.35
N ARG A 63 2.55 23.85 -7.55
CA ARG A 63 2.42 24.16 -6.11
C ARG A 63 1.56 25.40 -5.86
N ALA A 64 1.67 26.43 -6.69
CA ALA A 64 0.87 27.66 -6.58
C ALA A 64 -0.64 27.43 -6.82
N LYS A 65 -1.04 26.32 -7.47
CA LYS A 65 -2.45 25.93 -7.61
C LYS A 65 -3.05 25.39 -6.29
N LEU A 66 -2.21 25.00 -5.32
CA LEU A 66 -2.67 24.58 -4.00
C LEU A 66 -2.78 25.80 -3.08
N PHE A 67 -3.99 26.36 -3.00
CA PHE A 67 -4.33 27.46 -2.10
C PHE A 67 -5.68 27.20 -1.41
N LEU A 68 -5.85 27.73 -0.21
CA LEU A 68 -7.14 27.69 0.47
C LEU A 68 -8.02 28.82 -0.07
N PRO A 69 -9.24 28.52 -0.56
CA PRO A 69 -10.15 29.55 -1.04
C PRO A 69 -10.70 30.37 0.13
N HIS A 70 -11.26 31.54 -0.17
CA HIS A 70 -12.02 32.30 0.83
C HIS A 70 -13.24 31.48 1.30
N ILE A 71 -13.57 31.51 2.59
CA ILE A 71 -14.62 30.65 3.19
C ILE A 71 -15.99 30.76 2.52
N LYS A 72 -16.35 31.95 2.00
CA LYS A 72 -17.58 32.18 1.22
C LYS A 72 -17.70 31.26 -0.02
N GLN A 73 -16.59 30.87 -0.63
CA GLN A 73 -16.59 29.93 -1.77
C GLN A 73 -16.91 28.50 -1.33
N CYS A 74 -16.71 28.19 -0.05
CA CYS A 74 -16.94 26.87 0.54
C CYS A 74 -18.25 26.81 1.34
N GLU A 75 -19.10 27.83 1.31
CA GLU A 75 -20.28 27.92 2.19
C GLU A 75 -21.20 26.70 2.05
N HIS A 76 -21.45 26.27 0.81
CA HIS A 76 -22.25 25.07 0.50
C HIS A 76 -21.64 23.78 1.07
N MET A 77 -20.32 23.74 1.29
CA MET A 77 -19.64 22.55 1.78
C MET A 77 -19.86 22.30 3.27
N LYS A 78 -20.25 23.32 4.04
CA LYS A 78 -20.55 23.17 5.47
C LYS A 78 -21.65 22.13 5.73
N THR A 79 -22.56 21.94 4.77
CA THR A 79 -23.69 21.00 4.88
C THR A 79 -23.51 19.73 4.04
N THR A 80 -22.57 19.69 3.09
CA THR A 80 -22.39 18.53 2.19
C THR A 80 -21.21 17.64 2.57
N VAL A 81 -20.21 18.15 3.30
CA VAL A 81 -19.11 17.30 3.77
C VAL A 81 -19.61 16.29 4.81
N ASP A 82 -19.14 15.06 4.71
CA ASP A 82 -19.31 14.09 5.80
C ASP A 82 -18.60 14.63 7.04
N SER A 83 -19.42 15.00 8.02
CA SER A 83 -19.00 15.58 9.29
C SER A 83 -19.37 14.68 10.48
N THR A 84 -19.57 13.38 10.23
CA THR A 84 -19.67 12.39 11.30
C THR A 84 -18.34 12.34 12.07
N PHE A 85 -18.40 12.07 13.38
CA PHE A 85 -17.20 12.10 14.24
C PHE A 85 -16.14 11.10 13.76
N ASP A 86 -16.56 9.86 13.50
CA ASP A 86 -15.68 8.80 13.02
C ASP A 86 -15.00 9.16 11.69
N SER A 87 -15.75 9.67 10.71
CA SER A 87 -15.17 10.04 9.41
C SER A 87 -14.23 11.24 9.51
N MET A 88 -14.71 12.34 10.10
CA MET A 88 -14.02 13.62 10.09
C MET A 88 -12.89 13.71 11.13
N CYS A 89 -13.14 13.27 12.36
CA CYS A 89 -12.22 13.50 13.48
C CYS A 89 -11.31 12.31 13.75
N ILE A 90 -11.63 11.10 13.26
CA ILE A 90 -10.83 9.89 13.50
C ILE A 90 -10.10 9.45 12.23
N ARG A 91 -10.84 9.18 11.15
CA ARG A 91 -10.29 8.56 9.93
C ARG A 91 -9.61 9.54 8.99
N GLN A 92 -10.12 10.76 8.84
CA GLN A 92 -9.54 11.76 7.94
C GLN A 92 -8.36 12.50 8.61
N PRO A 93 -7.12 12.36 8.12
CA PRO A 93 -5.92 12.87 8.81
C PRO A 93 -5.92 14.39 9.07
N ILE A 94 -6.34 15.20 8.09
CA ILE A 94 -6.43 16.66 8.27
C ILE A 94 -7.54 16.99 9.26
N GLY A 95 -8.70 16.32 9.17
CA GLY A 95 -9.81 16.53 10.09
C GLY A 95 -9.44 16.17 11.53
N LYS A 96 -8.79 15.03 11.77
CA LYS A 96 -8.22 14.65 13.06
C LYS A 96 -7.23 15.68 13.59
N ARG A 97 -6.31 16.16 12.74
CA ARG A 97 -5.30 17.15 13.16
C ARG A 97 -5.92 18.49 13.55
N LEU A 98 -6.91 18.96 12.79
CA LEU A 98 -7.68 20.17 13.12
C LEU A 98 -8.54 19.99 14.37
N PHE A 99 -9.12 18.80 14.58
CA PHE A 99 -9.86 18.48 15.79
C PHE A 99 -8.96 18.47 17.02
N LEU A 100 -7.76 17.88 16.94
CA LEU A 100 -6.77 17.92 18.02
C LEU A 100 -6.30 19.36 18.33
N GLN A 101 -6.14 20.22 17.32
CA GLN A 101 -5.85 21.64 17.53
C GLN A 101 -6.99 22.35 18.27
N TYR A 102 -8.24 22.06 17.90
CA TYR A 102 -9.42 22.56 18.60
C TYR A 102 -9.44 22.11 20.06
N LEU A 103 -9.29 20.82 20.34
CA LEU A 103 -9.32 20.28 21.70
C LEU A 103 -8.21 20.88 22.59
N ASP A 104 -7.03 21.13 22.01
CA ASP A 104 -5.91 21.76 22.73
C ASP A 104 -6.19 23.24 23.07
N SER A 105 -6.96 23.94 22.21
CA SER A 105 -7.35 25.34 22.42
C SER A 105 -8.45 25.55 23.47
N VAL A 106 -9.16 24.49 23.86
CA VAL A 106 -10.29 24.55 24.79
C VAL A 106 -9.91 23.86 26.10
N ALA A 107 -9.82 24.65 27.18
CA ALA A 107 -9.31 24.18 28.48
C ALA A 107 -10.04 22.94 29.03
N THR A 108 -11.35 22.81 28.82
CA THR A 108 -12.16 21.67 29.29
C THR A 108 -11.84 20.36 28.57
N HIS A 109 -11.25 20.40 27.37
CA HIS A 109 -10.92 19.22 26.57
C HIS A 109 -9.44 18.84 26.61
N LYS A 110 -8.60 19.67 27.24
CA LYS A 110 -7.14 19.50 27.22
C LYS A 110 -6.68 18.15 27.77
N ALA A 111 -7.23 17.70 28.91
CA ALA A 111 -6.89 16.41 29.49
C ALA A 111 -7.24 15.23 28.56
N SER A 112 -8.41 15.27 27.92
CA SER A 112 -8.84 14.25 26.95
C SER A 112 -7.96 14.24 25.69
N CYS A 113 -7.55 15.42 25.21
CA CYS A 113 -6.62 15.58 24.09
C CYS A 113 -5.25 14.97 24.39
N GLU A 114 -4.69 15.27 25.57
CA GLU A 114 -3.40 14.74 26.00
C GLU A 114 -3.47 13.23 26.26
N LEU A 115 -4.55 12.72 26.85
CA LEU A 115 -4.75 11.27 27.01
C LEU A 115 -4.76 10.55 25.66
N TRP A 116 -5.44 11.10 24.65
CA TRP A 116 -5.47 10.50 23.32
C TRP A 116 -4.07 10.40 22.71
N LYS A 117 -3.32 11.50 22.74
CA LYS A 117 -1.93 11.55 22.24
C LYS A 117 -1.03 10.55 22.96
N ASP A 118 -1.14 10.46 24.28
CA ASP A 118 -0.33 9.54 25.09
C ASP A 118 -0.70 8.07 24.86
N MET A 119 -1.98 7.74 24.62
CA MET A 119 -2.41 6.38 24.24
C MET A 119 -1.84 5.99 22.87
N GLU A 120 -1.88 6.88 21.88
CA GLU A 120 -1.31 6.61 20.55
C GLU A 120 0.21 6.43 20.63
N ASP A 121 0.89 7.29 21.39
CA ASP A 121 2.33 7.19 21.65
C ASP A 121 2.70 5.86 22.35
N TYR A 122 1.91 5.42 23.33
CA TYR A 122 2.10 4.11 23.97
C TYR A 122 2.00 2.96 22.97
N ASN A 123 0.99 2.98 22.10
CA ASN A 123 0.74 1.93 21.11
C ASN A 123 1.92 1.75 20.15
N ILE A 124 2.58 2.86 19.79
CA ILE A 124 3.77 2.87 18.93
C ILE A 124 5.10 2.88 19.70
N SER A 125 5.11 2.56 20.99
CA SER A 125 6.37 2.52 21.73
C SER A 125 7.01 1.14 21.73
N VAL A 126 8.34 1.09 21.71
CA VAL A 126 9.08 -0.15 21.96
C VAL A 126 8.86 -0.63 23.40
N GLU A 127 8.90 -1.95 23.62
CA GLU A 127 8.51 -2.59 24.89
C GLU A 127 9.23 -2.01 26.12
N LYS A 128 10.52 -1.68 26.00
CA LYS A 128 11.33 -1.11 27.09
C LYS A 128 10.76 0.20 27.65
N ASP A 129 10.11 1.01 26.81
CA ASP A 129 9.62 2.35 27.17
C ASP A 129 8.15 2.31 27.60
N ARG A 130 7.41 1.28 27.17
CA ARG A 130 5.97 1.15 27.42
C ARG A 130 5.61 1.09 28.89
N LYS A 131 6.38 0.38 29.72
CA LYS A 131 6.12 0.32 31.17
C LYS A 131 6.12 1.71 31.81
N GLN A 132 7.12 2.53 31.46
CA GLN A 132 7.23 3.89 31.98
C GLN A 132 6.11 4.78 31.44
N LYS A 133 5.77 4.66 30.15
CA LYS A 133 4.66 5.42 29.55
C LYS A 133 3.32 5.04 30.16
N ALA A 134 3.04 3.73 30.33
CA ALA A 134 1.82 3.25 30.96
C ALA A 134 1.68 3.78 32.39
N GLN A 135 2.75 3.74 33.20
CA GLN A 135 2.75 4.32 34.55
C GLN A 135 2.44 5.83 34.52
N LYS A 136 3.06 6.59 33.60
CA LYS A 136 2.80 8.03 33.44
C LYS A 136 1.34 8.30 33.09
N ILE A 137 0.78 7.55 32.15
CA ILE A 137 -0.64 7.65 31.74
C ILE A 137 -1.56 7.35 32.93
N VAL A 138 -1.30 6.26 33.67
CA VAL A 138 -2.10 5.89 34.83
C VAL A 138 -2.09 6.99 35.90
N ASN A 139 -0.90 7.48 36.27
CA ASN A 139 -0.77 8.51 37.30
C ASN A 139 -1.45 9.82 36.88
N LYS A 140 -1.39 10.16 35.59
CA LYS A 140 -1.89 11.44 35.09
C LYS A 140 -3.39 11.44 34.87
N TYR A 141 -3.98 10.36 34.36
CA TYR A 141 -5.37 10.37 33.88
C TYR A 141 -6.32 9.40 34.59
N TYR A 142 -5.79 8.41 35.31
CA TYR A 142 -6.59 7.36 35.98
C TYR A 142 -6.60 7.50 37.52
N ASP A 143 -5.74 8.35 38.07
CA ASP A 143 -5.72 8.66 39.50
C ASP A 143 -6.73 9.78 39.81
N SER A 144 -7.68 9.51 40.71
CA SER A 144 -8.70 10.49 41.12
C SER A 144 -8.12 11.70 41.86
N ALA A 145 -6.90 11.57 42.41
CA ALA A 145 -6.17 12.70 43.00
C ALA A 145 -5.52 13.62 41.94
N SER A 146 -5.42 13.18 40.68
CA SER A 146 -4.81 13.97 39.61
C SER A 146 -5.71 15.12 39.14
N LYS A 147 -5.10 16.28 38.88
CA LYS A 147 -5.80 17.43 38.27
C LYS A 147 -6.32 17.16 36.86
N THR A 148 -5.70 16.21 36.15
CA THR A 148 -6.06 15.79 34.79
C THR A 148 -6.83 14.46 34.78
N PHE A 149 -7.41 14.06 35.91
CA PHE A 149 -8.22 12.84 36.01
C PHE A 149 -9.38 12.83 35.00
N CYS A 150 -9.46 11.78 34.19
CA CYS A 150 -10.47 11.61 33.15
C CYS A 150 -11.73 10.94 33.73
N LYS A 151 -12.64 11.77 34.28
CA LYS A 151 -13.89 11.33 34.95
C LYS A 151 -14.87 10.53 34.08
N PHE A 152 -14.72 10.57 32.75
CA PHE A 152 -15.55 9.81 31.83
C PHE A 152 -15.16 8.31 31.74
N LEU A 153 -13.99 7.94 32.28
CA LEU A 153 -13.56 6.54 32.30
C LEU A 153 -14.34 5.77 33.38
N GLU A 154 -14.91 4.63 33.00
CA GLU A 154 -15.65 3.77 33.91
C GLU A 154 -14.72 3.10 34.94
N GLU A 155 -15.22 2.89 36.17
CA GLU A 155 -14.44 2.27 37.26
C GLU A 155 -13.85 0.91 36.86
N LYS A 156 -14.59 0.10 36.09
CA LYS A 156 -14.12 -1.19 35.59
C LYS A 156 -12.91 -1.06 34.66
N ALA A 157 -12.93 -0.08 33.75
CA ALA A 157 -11.81 0.18 32.85
C ALA A 157 -10.60 0.70 33.64
N ILE A 158 -10.83 1.60 34.61
CA ILE A 158 -9.78 2.11 35.48
C ILE A 158 -9.13 0.99 36.28
N ALA A 159 -9.92 0.13 36.92
CA ALA A 159 -9.44 -0.99 37.72
C ALA A 159 -8.63 -1.98 36.88
N ARG A 160 -9.10 -2.33 35.68
CA ARG A 160 -8.36 -3.19 34.74
C ARG A 160 -6.99 -2.61 34.42
N VAL A 161 -6.94 -1.34 33.99
CA VAL A 161 -5.68 -0.70 33.61
C VAL A 161 -4.74 -0.60 34.81
N LYS A 162 -5.23 -0.19 35.98
CA LYS A 162 -4.41 -0.11 37.20
C LYS A 162 -3.85 -1.47 37.67
N ALA A 163 -4.58 -2.56 37.43
CA ALA A 163 -4.10 -3.90 37.77
C ALA A 163 -3.05 -4.43 36.77
N ASP A 164 -3.08 -3.97 35.52
CA ASP A 164 -2.40 -4.64 34.41
C ASP A 164 -1.31 -3.79 33.73
N TYR A 165 -1.17 -2.51 34.08
CA TYR A 165 -0.22 -1.60 33.43
C TYR A 165 1.25 -2.03 33.56
N THR A 166 1.57 -2.93 34.49
CA THR A 166 2.91 -3.52 34.64
C THR A 166 3.21 -4.62 33.62
N ASN A 167 2.20 -5.21 32.98
CA ASN A 167 2.33 -6.36 32.08
C ASN A 167 2.51 -5.98 30.60
N ILE A 168 2.61 -4.68 30.28
CA ILE A 168 3.01 -4.13 28.96
C ILE A 168 2.20 -4.73 27.79
N ARG A 169 0.89 -4.84 27.95
CA ARG A 169 0.03 -5.40 26.88
C ARG A 169 -0.23 -4.39 25.77
N ASN A 170 -0.35 -4.89 24.54
CA ASN A 170 -0.72 -4.09 23.36
C ASN A 170 -2.15 -3.52 23.47
N ASP A 171 -3.06 -4.23 24.14
CA ASP A 171 -4.47 -3.89 24.27
C ASP A 171 -4.83 -3.20 25.60
N LEU A 172 -3.81 -2.74 26.35
CA LEU A 172 -3.96 -2.18 27.69
C LEU A 172 -5.00 -1.05 27.72
N PHE A 173 -4.90 -0.09 26.81
CA PHE A 173 -5.74 1.11 26.77
C PHE A 173 -6.91 1.02 25.77
N LYS A 174 -7.09 -0.10 25.06
CA LYS A 174 -8.06 -0.23 23.95
C LYS A 174 -9.51 0.08 24.37
N GLU A 175 -9.90 -0.30 25.58
CA GLU A 175 -11.25 0.00 26.08
C GLU A 175 -11.38 1.47 26.51
N SER A 176 -10.35 2.01 27.16
CA SER A 176 -10.32 3.43 27.56
C SER A 176 -10.28 4.37 26.34
N GLU A 177 -9.65 3.96 25.24
CA GLU A 177 -9.68 4.67 23.97
C GLU A 177 -11.11 4.74 23.41
N LYS A 178 -11.86 3.64 23.41
CA LYS A 178 -13.28 3.66 22.98
C LYS A 178 -14.12 4.61 23.84
N GLN A 179 -13.93 4.59 25.16
CA GLN A 179 -14.64 5.48 26.08
C GLN A 179 -14.26 6.95 25.85
N LEU A 180 -12.97 7.23 25.60
CA LEU A 180 -12.46 8.56 25.25
C LEU A 180 -13.08 9.08 23.94
N LEU A 181 -13.11 8.25 22.89
CA LEU A 181 -13.68 8.64 21.60
C LEU A 181 -15.18 8.94 21.71
N LYS A 182 -15.94 8.09 22.42
CA LYS A 182 -17.38 8.33 22.69
C LYS A 182 -17.62 9.61 23.50
N HIS A 183 -16.77 9.88 24.49
CA HIS A 183 -16.82 11.11 25.27
C HIS A 183 -16.60 12.33 24.38
N LEU A 184 -15.53 12.33 23.56
CA LEU A 184 -15.20 13.44 22.66
C LEU A 184 -16.27 13.69 21.59
N GLU A 185 -16.87 12.63 21.05
CA GLU A 185 -18.01 12.75 20.14
C GLU A 185 -19.16 13.54 20.77
N THR A 186 -19.48 13.22 22.03
CA THR A 186 -20.60 13.84 22.75
C THR A 186 -20.27 15.24 23.23
N SER A 187 -19.06 15.47 23.76
CA SER A 187 -18.73 16.71 24.47
C SER A 187 -18.10 17.78 23.59
N ALA A 188 -17.44 17.41 22.49
CA ALA A 188 -16.57 18.32 21.72
C ALA A 188 -16.99 18.50 20.25
N LEU A 189 -17.69 17.54 19.65
CA LEU A 189 -18.01 17.58 18.21
C LEU A 189 -18.82 18.82 17.81
N ASN A 190 -19.86 19.17 18.57
CA ASN A 190 -20.68 20.34 18.24
C ASN A 190 -19.88 21.65 18.35
N GLY A 191 -19.07 21.79 19.40
CA GLY A 191 -18.18 22.94 19.55
C GLY A 191 -17.13 23.02 18.44
N PHE A 192 -16.59 21.89 17.99
CA PHE A 192 -15.69 21.84 16.84
C PHE A 192 -16.38 22.34 15.56
N LYS A 193 -17.60 21.85 15.25
CA LYS A 193 -18.37 22.25 14.06
C LYS A 193 -18.71 23.75 14.04
N GLN A 194 -18.79 24.39 15.20
CA GLN A 194 -19.02 25.83 15.34
C GLN A 194 -17.73 26.66 15.35
N SER A 195 -16.57 26.02 15.32
CA SER A 195 -15.27 26.68 15.43
C SER A 195 -14.63 27.00 14.08
N MET A 196 -13.65 27.90 14.10
CA MET A 196 -12.79 28.20 12.94
C MET A 196 -12.02 26.98 12.40
N TYR A 197 -11.75 25.97 13.23
CA TYR A 197 -11.06 24.76 12.81
C TYR A 197 -11.92 23.91 11.86
N PHE A 198 -13.24 23.89 12.05
CA PHE A 198 -14.15 23.23 11.11
C PHE A 198 -14.25 24.01 9.79
N LEU A 199 -14.26 25.35 9.84
CA LEU A 199 -14.21 26.17 8.63
C LEU A 199 -12.93 25.90 7.82
N ARG A 200 -11.80 25.75 8.50
CA ARG A 200 -10.53 25.36 7.89
C ARG A 200 -10.56 23.95 7.31
N TYR A 201 -11.18 22.99 8.00
CA TYR A 201 -11.42 21.65 7.45
C TYR A 201 -12.23 21.72 6.15
N VAL A 202 -13.29 22.54 6.12
CA VAL A 202 -14.12 22.77 4.94
C VAL A 202 -13.32 23.34 3.76
N GLN A 203 -12.40 24.30 3.99
CA GLN A 203 -11.50 24.80 2.94
C GLN A 203 -10.59 23.70 2.39
N PHE A 204 -10.03 22.83 3.25
CA PHE A 204 -9.24 21.69 2.80
C PHE A 204 -10.06 20.66 2.03
N LYS A 205 -11.31 20.41 2.44
CA LYS A 205 -12.24 19.55 1.67
C LYS A 205 -12.57 20.16 0.30
N TRP A 206 -12.69 21.48 0.21
CA TRP A 206 -12.85 22.16 -1.08
C TRP A 206 -11.62 21.94 -1.98
N LEU A 207 -10.42 22.09 -1.42
CA LEU A 207 -9.18 21.90 -2.14
C LEU A 207 -9.01 20.44 -2.61
N GLU A 208 -9.36 19.48 -1.76
CA GLU A 208 -9.42 18.05 -2.10
C GLU A 208 -10.44 17.77 -3.22
N GLY A 209 -11.53 18.54 -3.30
CA GLY A 209 -12.55 18.42 -4.34
C GLY A 209 -12.15 18.96 -5.71
N GLN A 210 -10.97 19.58 -5.86
CA GLN A 210 -10.52 20.14 -7.14
C GLN A 210 -10.11 19.04 -8.12
N SER A 211 -10.28 19.31 -9.42
CA SER A 211 -9.97 18.34 -10.46
C SER A 211 -8.48 18.04 -10.56
N VAL A 212 -8.17 16.76 -10.77
CA VAL A 212 -6.82 16.25 -11.00
C VAL A 212 -6.76 15.56 -12.37
N ASN A 213 -5.65 15.71 -13.07
CA ASN A 213 -5.42 15.14 -14.39
C ASN A 213 -3.93 14.82 -14.59
N GLU A 214 -3.56 14.35 -15.78
CA GLU A 214 -2.18 13.97 -16.12
C GLU A 214 -1.14 15.09 -15.96
N GLU A 215 -1.53 16.37 -16.07
CA GLU A 215 -0.59 17.49 -15.95
C GLU A 215 0.02 17.60 -14.55
N TRP A 216 -0.69 17.10 -13.54
CA TRP A 216 -0.24 17.11 -12.14
C TRP A 216 0.88 16.11 -11.87
N PHE A 217 1.09 15.16 -12.76
CA PHE A 217 2.06 14.08 -12.56
C PHE A 217 3.20 14.15 -13.58
N MET A 218 4.36 13.67 -13.18
CA MET A 218 5.51 13.44 -14.04
C MET A 218 5.92 11.97 -13.91
N ASP A 219 5.86 11.22 -15.01
CA ASP A 219 6.32 9.83 -15.03
C ASP A 219 7.84 9.76 -15.26
N PHE A 220 8.49 8.72 -14.73
CA PHE A 220 9.94 8.50 -14.83
C PHE A 220 10.26 7.19 -15.53
N ARG A 221 10.09 6.06 -14.84
CA ARG A 221 10.49 4.71 -15.28
C ARG A 221 9.30 3.76 -15.24
N VAL A 222 9.20 2.86 -16.21
CA VAL A 222 8.31 1.69 -16.14
C VAL A 222 8.80 0.73 -15.04
N LEU A 223 7.96 0.51 -14.03
CA LEU A 223 8.21 -0.43 -12.92
C LEU A 223 7.75 -1.85 -13.26
N GLY A 224 6.72 -1.98 -14.09
CA GLY A 224 6.17 -3.27 -14.47
C GLY A 224 5.08 -3.17 -15.54
N LYS A 225 4.66 -4.33 -16.03
CA LYS A 225 3.68 -4.46 -17.11
C LYS A 225 2.66 -5.54 -16.79
N GLY A 226 1.39 -5.16 -16.84
CA GLY A 226 0.25 -6.03 -16.57
C GLY A 226 -0.55 -6.38 -17.82
N GLY A 227 -1.66 -7.11 -17.64
CA GLY A 227 -2.50 -7.55 -18.76
C GLY A 227 -3.15 -6.41 -19.56
N PHE A 228 -3.35 -5.24 -18.93
CA PHE A 228 -4.09 -4.11 -19.50
C PHE A 228 -3.22 -2.87 -19.79
N GLY A 229 -1.97 -2.84 -19.34
CA GLY A 229 -1.07 -1.71 -19.55
C GLY A 229 0.17 -1.79 -18.66
N GLU A 230 0.66 -0.64 -18.21
CA GLU A 230 1.96 -0.48 -17.56
C GLU A 230 1.84 0.23 -16.23
N VAL A 231 2.81 0.02 -15.35
CA VAL A 231 2.96 0.75 -14.10
C VAL A 231 4.22 1.60 -14.20
N HIS A 232 4.07 2.91 -14.03
CA HIS A 232 5.17 3.88 -14.10
C HIS A 232 5.45 4.43 -12.70
N ALA A 233 6.71 4.64 -12.33
CA ALA A 233 7.03 5.52 -11.22
C ALA A 233 6.67 6.96 -11.63
N CYS A 234 5.98 7.69 -10.77
CA CYS A 234 5.60 9.07 -11.04
C CYS A 234 5.74 9.96 -9.81
N GLN A 235 5.72 11.26 -10.00
CA GLN A 235 5.75 12.27 -8.94
C GLN A 235 4.57 13.23 -9.08
N MET A 236 3.92 13.54 -7.97
CA MET A 236 2.95 14.63 -7.88
C MET A 236 3.69 15.97 -7.87
N LYS A 237 3.64 16.71 -8.97
CA LYS A 237 4.47 17.91 -9.20
C LYS A 237 4.28 18.99 -8.14
N ALA A 238 3.07 19.13 -7.59
CA ALA A 238 2.76 20.18 -6.63
C ALA A 238 3.35 19.95 -5.24
N THR A 239 3.55 18.69 -4.85
CA THR A 239 3.94 18.28 -3.48
C THR A 239 5.32 17.62 -3.44
N GLY A 240 5.77 17.07 -4.57
CA GLY A 240 7.00 16.31 -4.70
C GLY A 240 6.86 14.82 -4.32
N LYS A 241 5.67 14.37 -3.90
CA LYS A 241 5.47 12.98 -3.44
C LYS A 241 5.55 11.99 -4.59
N MET A 242 6.29 10.90 -4.36
CA MET A 242 6.46 9.80 -5.32
C MET A 242 5.29 8.80 -5.19
N TYR A 243 4.86 8.29 -6.35
CA TYR A 243 3.77 7.34 -6.51
C TYR A 243 4.06 6.34 -7.63
N ALA A 244 3.24 5.30 -7.73
CA ALA A 244 3.13 4.45 -8.89
C ALA A 244 1.86 4.80 -9.67
N ASN A 245 1.97 4.92 -10.99
CA ASN A 245 0.88 5.21 -11.92
C ASN A 245 0.57 3.96 -12.76
N LYS A 246 -0.46 3.20 -12.36
CA LYS A 246 -0.97 2.06 -13.14
C LYS A 246 -1.88 2.59 -14.24
N LYS A 247 -1.38 2.56 -15.47
CA LYS A 247 -2.08 3.01 -16.69
C LYS A 247 -2.75 1.83 -17.37
N LEU A 248 -4.07 1.84 -17.42
CA LEU A 248 -4.88 0.81 -18.05
C LEU A 248 -5.36 1.31 -19.42
N ASN A 249 -4.90 0.68 -20.49
CA ASN A 249 -5.21 1.15 -21.84
C ASN A 249 -6.68 0.93 -22.19
N LYS A 250 -7.40 2.01 -22.53
CA LYS A 250 -8.85 2.01 -22.81
C LYS A 250 -9.25 1.02 -23.89
N LYS A 251 -8.53 1.02 -25.02
CA LYS A 251 -8.81 0.09 -26.14
C LYS A 251 -8.57 -1.36 -25.76
N ARG A 252 -7.54 -1.63 -24.94
CA ARG A 252 -7.25 -2.99 -24.48
C ARG A 252 -8.29 -3.48 -23.47
N LEU A 253 -8.70 -2.62 -22.53
CA LEU A 253 -9.80 -2.91 -21.62
C LEU A 253 -11.06 -3.29 -22.38
N LYS A 254 -11.47 -2.50 -23.39
CA LYS A 254 -12.63 -2.82 -24.24
C LYS A 254 -12.48 -4.18 -24.92
N LYS A 255 -11.35 -4.39 -25.62
CA LYS A 255 -11.09 -5.63 -26.38
C LYS A 255 -11.14 -6.89 -25.49
N ARG A 256 -10.65 -6.79 -24.26
CA ARG A 256 -10.54 -7.91 -23.32
C ARG A 256 -11.67 -7.95 -22.28
N LYS A 257 -12.70 -7.11 -22.42
CA LYS A 257 -13.82 -7.00 -21.47
C LYS A 257 -13.35 -6.76 -20.02
N GLY A 258 -12.32 -5.94 -19.84
CA GLY A 258 -11.64 -5.72 -18.54
C GLY A 258 -12.24 -4.62 -17.65
N TYR A 259 -13.35 -3.99 -18.05
CA TYR A 259 -13.94 -2.86 -17.30
C TYR A 259 -14.36 -3.23 -15.87
N GLU A 260 -14.97 -4.41 -15.69
CA GLU A 260 -15.42 -4.87 -14.38
C GLU A 260 -14.25 -5.03 -13.39
N GLY A 261 -13.17 -5.69 -13.80
CA GLY A 261 -11.97 -5.81 -12.96
C GLY A 261 -11.32 -4.46 -12.63
N ALA A 262 -11.28 -3.54 -13.60
CA ALA A 262 -10.71 -2.20 -13.40
C ALA A 262 -11.51 -1.37 -12.38
N ILE A 263 -12.84 -1.38 -12.47
CA ILE A 263 -13.68 -0.62 -11.52
C ILE A 263 -13.70 -1.25 -10.14
N ILE A 264 -13.70 -2.59 -10.05
CA ILE A 264 -13.57 -3.33 -8.78
C ILE A 264 -12.27 -2.95 -8.07
N GLU A 265 -11.14 -3.00 -8.78
CA GLU A 265 -9.84 -2.61 -8.23
C GLU A 265 -9.89 -1.19 -7.68
N LYS A 266 -10.42 -0.23 -8.46
CA LYS A 266 -10.54 1.17 -8.05
C LYS A 266 -11.43 1.35 -6.82
N ILE A 267 -12.60 0.71 -6.79
CA ILE A 267 -13.55 0.82 -5.68
C ILE A 267 -12.95 0.25 -4.40
N ILE A 268 -12.36 -0.95 -4.47
CA ILE A 268 -11.78 -1.60 -3.30
C ILE A 268 -10.60 -0.78 -2.78
N LEU A 269 -9.65 -0.38 -3.64
CA LEU A 269 -8.50 0.42 -3.23
C LEU A 269 -8.89 1.79 -2.65
N ALA A 270 -9.99 2.39 -3.09
CA ALA A 270 -10.51 3.63 -2.52
C ALA A 270 -11.19 3.42 -1.15
N LYS A 271 -11.68 2.20 -0.86
CA LYS A 271 -12.38 1.84 0.38
C LYS A 271 -11.42 1.40 1.48
N VAL A 272 -10.41 0.60 1.14
CA VAL A 272 -9.48 0.00 2.12
C VAL A 272 -8.36 0.97 2.45
N HIS A 273 -7.98 1.00 3.74
CA HIS A 273 -6.86 1.81 4.21
C HIS A 273 -6.06 1.00 5.20
N SER A 274 -5.01 0.36 4.68
CA SER A 274 -4.14 -0.54 5.43
C SER A 274 -2.69 -0.33 5.02
N ARG A 275 -1.79 -0.38 6.00
CA ARG A 275 -0.34 -0.35 5.73
C ARG A 275 0.17 -1.56 4.96
N PHE A 276 -0.61 -2.65 4.89
CA PHE A 276 -0.26 -3.91 4.25
C PHE A 276 -0.90 -4.06 2.88
N ILE A 277 -1.57 -3.03 2.37
CA ILE A 277 -2.19 -2.98 1.05
C ILE A 277 -1.75 -1.67 0.39
N VAL A 278 -1.47 -1.68 -0.91
CA VAL A 278 -1.20 -0.43 -1.64
C VAL A 278 -2.42 0.49 -1.52
N SER A 279 -2.19 1.77 -1.26
CA SER A 279 -3.27 2.77 -1.13
C SER A 279 -3.45 3.52 -2.45
N LEU A 280 -4.69 3.74 -2.87
CA LEU A 280 -5.00 4.58 -4.04
C LEU A 280 -5.15 6.02 -3.59
N ALA A 281 -4.36 6.92 -4.15
CA ALA A 281 -4.41 8.35 -3.87
C ALA A 281 -5.22 9.13 -4.92
N TYR A 282 -5.17 8.71 -6.20
CA TYR A 282 -5.89 9.39 -7.27
C TYR A 282 -6.38 8.42 -8.34
N ALA A 283 -7.55 8.70 -8.93
CA ALA A 283 -8.08 8.02 -10.10
C ALA A 283 -8.56 9.02 -11.16
N PHE A 284 -7.96 8.99 -12.35
CA PHE A 284 -8.33 9.88 -13.46
C PHE A 284 -8.19 9.18 -14.80
N GLN A 285 -8.53 9.87 -15.89
CA GLN A 285 -8.37 9.37 -17.26
C GLN A 285 -7.56 10.32 -18.11
N THR A 286 -6.85 9.75 -19.09
CA THR A 286 -6.17 10.46 -20.18
C THR A 286 -6.94 10.24 -21.48
N LYS A 287 -6.40 10.74 -22.59
CA LYS A 287 -6.91 10.39 -23.92
C LYS A 287 -6.94 8.87 -24.16
N ASN A 288 -5.95 8.14 -23.66
CA ASN A 288 -5.72 6.73 -24.01
C ASN A 288 -5.91 5.74 -22.86
N ASP A 289 -5.84 6.20 -21.61
CA ASP A 289 -5.69 5.34 -20.45
C ASP A 289 -6.62 5.75 -19.30
N LEU A 290 -6.91 4.79 -18.43
CA LEU A 290 -7.40 5.02 -17.08
C LEU A 290 -6.21 4.90 -16.12
N CYS A 291 -6.04 5.85 -15.23
CA CYS A 291 -4.87 5.95 -14.36
C CYS A 291 -5.27 5.74 -12.89
N LEU A 292 -4.54 4.85 -12.21
CA LEU A 292 -4.61 4.66 -10.77
C LEU A 292 -3.26 5.08 -10.17
N ILE A 293 -3.25 6.19 -9.43
CA ILE A 293 -2.06 6.66 -8.71
C ILE A 293 -2.08 6.06 -7.32
N MET A 294 -1.12 5.19 -7.04
CA MET A 294 -1.08 4.36 -5.84
C MET A 294 0.28 4.43 -5.15
N THR A 295 0.35 3.96 -3.90
CA THR A 295 1.61 3.82 -3.14
C THR A 295 2.72 3.23 -4.01
N ILE A 296 3.86 3.93 -4.08
CA ILE A 296 5.03 3.43 -4.79
C ILE A 296 5.73 2.35 -3.96
N MET A 297 6.05 1.22 -4.59
CA MET A 297 6.70 0.07 -3.96
C MET A 297 8.02 -0.19 -4.68
N ASN A 298 9.04 0.58 -4.30
CA ASN A 298 10.33 0.66 -4.99
C ASN A 298 11.20 -0.60 -4.84
N GLY A 299 10.90 -1.44 -3.85
CA GLY A 299 11.63 -2.66 -3.57
C GLY A 299 11.32 -3.81 -4.51
N GLY A 300 10.42 -3.66 -5.49
CA GLY A 300 10.04 -4.73 -6.41
C GLY A 300 9.13 -5.78 -5.78
N ASP A 301 8.81 -6.84 -6.53
CA ASP A 301 7.92 -7.91 -6.10
C ASP A 301 8.67 -9.11 -5.48
N LEU A 302 7.98 -9.92 -4.65
CA LEU A 302 8.61 -11.08 -4.01
C LEU A 302 9.12 -12.11 -5.03
N ARG A 303 8.51 -12.25 -6.20
CA ARG A 303 9.00 -13.16 -7.23
C ARG A 303 10.40 -12.76 -7.69
N PHE A 304 10.65 -11.48 -7.96
CA PHE A 304 11.97 -10.98 -8.30
C PHE A 304 12.98 -11.28 -7.18
N HIS A 305 12.60 -11.05 -5.92
CA HIS A 305 13.47 -11.34 -4.77
C HIS A 305 13.82 -12.82 -4.61
N MET A 306 12.89 -13.73 -4.90
CA MET A 306 13.13 -15.17 -4.78
C MET A 306 14.02 -15.71 -5.90
N TYR A 307 13.90 -15.19 -7.11
CA TYR A 307 14.47 -15.84 -8.29
C TYR A 307 15.61 -15.07 -8.96
N ASN A 308 15.71 -13.75 -8.76
CA ASN A 308 16.61 -12.88 -9.53
C ASN A 308 17.65 -12.14 -8.67
N VAL A 309 17.44 -12.00 -7.35
CA VAL A 309 18.41 -11.30 -6.48
C VAL A 309 19.64 -12.16 -6.17
N ASP A 310 19.44 -13.43 -5.84
CA ASP A 310 20.50 -14.44 -5.73
C ASP A 310 20.10 -15.67 -6.54
N GLU A 311 20.41 -15.66 -7.84
CA GLU A 311 20.04 -16.73 -8.75
C GLU A 311 20.68 -18.08 -8.39
N LYS A 312 21.80 -18.06 -7.65
CA LYS A 312 22.51 -19.26 -7.19
C LYS A 312 21.82 -19.90 -5.99
N ASN A 313 21.18 -19.10 -5.14
CA ASN A 313 20.46 -19.56 -3.95
C ASN A 313 19.01 -19.01 -3.95
N PRO A 314 18.15 -19.50 -4.86
CA PRO A 314 16.80 -18.97 -4.97
C PRO A 314 15.94 -19.34 -3.74
N GLY A 315 14.96 -18.49 -3.45
CA GLY A 315 14.11 -18.60 -2.26
C GLY A 315 14.66 -17.80 -1.07
N PHE A 316 13.97 -17.91 0.07
CA PHE A 316 14.27 -17.16 1.27
C PHE A 316 14.60 -18.09 2.43
N LYS A 317 15.46 -17.59 3.33
CA LYS A 317 15.58 -18.16 4.67
C LYS A 317 14.29 -17.97 5.44
N GLU A 318 13.97 -18.93 6.30
CA GLU A 318 12.72 -18.98 7.05
C GLU A 318 12.38 -17.69 7.83
N PRO A 319 13.32 -16.98 8.50
CA PRO A 319 12.98 -15.72 9.17
C PRO A 319 12.46 -14.63 8.24
N ARG A 320 12.95 -14.57 6.98
CA ARG A 320 12.49 -13.61 5.97
C ARG A 320 11.10 -13.99 5.46
N ALA A 321 10.88 -15.27 5.16
CA ALA A 321 9.57 -15.77 4.76
C ALA A 321 8.53 -15.57 5.88
N CYS A 322 8.88 -15.89 7.13
CA CYS A 322 8.04 -15.67 8.31
C CYS A 322 7.60 -14.21 8.45
N PHE A 323 8.53 -13.27 8.28
CA PHE A 323 8.23 -11.85 8.37
C PHE A 323 7.23 -11.41 7.29
N TYR A 324 7.45 -11.79 6.02
CA TYR A 324 6.54 -11.45 4.93
C TYR A 324 5.18 -12.15 5.06
N THR A 325 5.14 -13.42 5.43
CA THR A 325 3.90 -14.15 5.70
C THR A 325 3.08 -13.45 6.78
N ALA A 326 3.71 -12.98 7.86
CA ALA A 326 3.00 -12.25 8.91
C ALA A 326 2.39 -10.93 8.40
N GLN A 327 3.11 -10.17 7.57
CA GLN A 327 2.56 -8.95 6.96
C GLN A 327 1.43 -9.25 5.97
N ILE A 328 1.54 -10.32 5.19
CA ILE A 328 0.48 -10.78 4.28
C ILE A 328 -0.78 -11.17 5.08
N ILE A 329 -0.63 -11.87 6.22
CA ILE A 329 -1.75 -12.21 7.11
C ILE A 329 -2.50 -10.96 7.56
N CYS A 330 -1.79 -9.91 7.98
CA CYS A 330 -2.43 -8.64 8.36
C CYS A 330 -3.14 -7.95 7.18
N GLY A 331 -2.59 -8.04 5.96
CA GLY A 331 -3.24 -7.55 4.74
C GLY A 331 -4.53 -8.29 4.42
N LEU A 332 -4.51 -9.62 4.46
CA LEU A 332 -5.68 -10.47 4.24
C LEU A 332 -6.74 -10.26 5.33
N GLU A 333 -6.34 -10.22 6.60
CA GLU A 333 -7.24 -9.95 7.72
C GLU A 333 -8.00 -8.63 7.52
N HIS A 334 -7.30 -7.58 7.08
CA HIS A 334 -7.93 -6.29 6.80
C HIS A 334 -8.95 -6.37 5.66
N LEU A 335 -8.64 -7.07 4.56
CA LEU A 335 -9.60 -7.29 3.47
C LEU A 335 -10.84 -8.06 3.95
N HIS A 336 -10.62 -9.14 4.72
CA HIS A 336 -11.68 -10.02 5.19
C HIS A 336 -12.61 -9.32 6.20
N GLN A 337 -12.07 -8.47 7.09
CA GLN A 337 -12.85 -7.60 7.97
C GLN A 337 -13.73 -6.61 7.21
N HIS A 338 -13.37 -6.27 5.96
CA HIS A 338 -14.18 -5.45 5.04
C HIS A 338 -15.02 -6.29 4.07
N ARG A 339 -15.16 -7.59 4.35
CA ARG A 339 -15.88 -8.59 3.54
C ARG A 339 -15.38 -8.72 2.10
N ILE A 340 -14.09 -8.51 1.85
CA ILE A 340 -13.47 -8.63 0.53
C ILE A 340 -12.63 -9.91 0.48
N ILE A 341 -12.81 -10.74 -0.54
CA ILE A 341 -11.95 -11.89 -0.86
C ILE A 341 -10.98 -11.45 -1.96
N TYR A 342 -9.67 -11.69 -1.78
CA TYR A 342 -8.61 -11.20 -2.65
C TYR A 342 -8.47 -12.01 -3.95
N ARG A 343 -8.45 -13.35 -3.86
CA ARG A 343 -8.43 -14.34 -4.96
C ARG A 343 -7.20 -14.36 -5.87
N ASP A 344 -6.21 -13.48 -5.70
CA ASP A 344 -4.99 -13.48 -6.53
C ASP A 344 -3.70 -13.21 -5.74
N LEU A 345 -3.62 -13.74 -4.51
CA LEU A 345 -2.35 -13.77 -3.77
C LEU A 345 -1.35 -14.70 -4.48
N LYS A 346 -0.22 -14.10 -4.86
CA LYS A 346 0.97 -14.74 -5.43
C LYS A 346 2.18 -13.82 -5.22
N PRO A 347 3.43 -14.34 -5.31
CA PRO A 347 4.62 -13.55 -5.07
C PRO A 347 4.75 -12.29 -5.94
N GLU A 348 4.24 -12.30 -7.19
CA GLU A 348 4.24 -11.14 -8.08
C GLU A 348 3.38 -9.98 -7.57
N ASN A 349 2.35 -10.28 -6.78
CA ASN A 349 1.39 -9.28 -6.29
C ASN A 349 1.74 -8.78 -4.87
N VAL A 350 2.86 -9.23 -4.30
CA VAL A 350 3.36 -8.79 -2.99
C VAL A 350 4.62 -7.94 -3.22
N LEU A 351 4.50 -6.65 -2.97
CA LEU A 351 5.51 -5.65 -3.33
C LEU A 351 6.23 -5.12 -2.10
N LEU A 352 7.52 -4.81 -2.20
CA LEU A 352 8.35 -4.25 -1.13
C LEU A 352 8.47 -2.73 -1.26
N ASP A 353 8.43 -2.02 -0.13
CA ASP A 353 8.80 -0.61 -0.05
C ASP A 353 10.32 -0.43 0.20
N ASP A 354 10.76 0.84 0.26
CA ASP A 354 12.16 1.21 0.50
C ASP A 354 12.73 0.70 1.83
N THR A 355 11.87 0.45 2.80
CA THR A 355 12.26 0.01 4.14
C THR A 355 12.27 -1.51 4.26
N GLY A 356 11.73 -2.23 3.27
CA GLY A 356 11.67 -3.69 3.22
C GLY A 356 10.37 -4.28 3.77
N HIS A 357 9.34 -3.46 4.03
CA HIS A 357 8.00 -3.96 4.36
C HIS A 357 7.21 -4.29 3.08
N VAL A 358 6.34 -5.30 3.17
CA VAL A 358 5.52 -5.74 2.03
C VAL A 358 4.09 -5.24 2.10
N ARG A 359 3.49 -5.04 0.91
CA ARG A 359 2.06 -4.78 0.72
C ARG A 359 1.47 -5.64 -0.39
N LEU A 360 0.20 -5.99 -0.22
CA LEU A 360 -0.63 -6.59 -1.28
C LEU A 360 -0.98 -5.55 -2.34
N SER A 361 -0.99 -5.98 -3.60
CA SER A 361 -1.29 -5.15 -4.78
C SER A 361 -2.23 -5.88 -5.75
N ASP A 362 -2.66 -5.21 -6.83
CA ASP A 362 -3.50 -5.79 -7.90
C ASP A 362 -4.79 -6.45 -7.42
N LEU A 363 -5.79 -5.63 -7.06
CA LEU A 363 -7.10 -6.08 -6.56
C LEU A 363 -8.12 -6.34 -7.68
N GLY A 364 -7.68 -6.45 -8.94
CA GLY A 364 -8.57 -6.59 -10.10
C GLY A 364 -9.39 -7.89 -10.14
N LEU A 365 -9.00 -8.90 -9.36
CA LEU A 365 -9.75 -10.15 -9.19
C LEU A 365 -10.45 -10.25 -7.83
N ALA A 366 -10.35 -9.25 -6.96
CA ALA A 366 -11.00 -9.29 -5.67
C ALA A 366 -12.54 -9.25 -5.81
N VAL A 367 -13.26 -9.61 -4.76
CA VAL A 367 -14.72 -9.55 -4.71
C VAL A 367 -15.21 -9.16 -3.34
N GLU A 368 -16.09 -8.16 -3.28
CA GLU A 368 -16.78 -7.79 -2.06
C GLU A 368 -18.05 -8.62 -1.89
N LEU A 369 -18.16 -9.31 -0.76
CA LEU A 369 -19.34 -10.06 -0.38
C LEU A 369 -20.44 -9.11 0.09
N LYS A 370 -21.57 -9.12 -0.64
CA LYS A 370 -22.74 -8.29 -0.31
C LYS A 370 -23.27 -8.60 1.09
N PRO A 371 -23.91 -7.64 1.78
CA PRO A 371 -24.58 -7.88 3.06
C PRO A 371 -25.54 -9.08 2.96
N GLY A 372 -25.49 -9.98 3.96
CA GLY A 372 -26.30 -11.20 4.00
C GLY A 372 -25.80 -12.34 3.09
N LYS A 373 -24.68 -12.19 2.38
CA LYS A 373 -24.03 -13.26 1.62
C LYS A 373 -22.64 -13.55 2.17
N ASP A 374 -22.44 -14.74 2.72
CA ASP A 374 -21.15 -15.14 3.30
C ASP A 374 -20.25 -15.91 2.34
N LYS A 375 -20.77 -16.28 1.16
CA LYS A 375 -20.03 -16.98 0.12
C LYS A 375 -20.27 -16.36 -1.26
N THR A 376 -19.37 -16.67 -2.17
CA THR A 376 -19.45 -16.34 -3.59
C THR A 376 -19.12 -17.56 -4.44
N LYS A 377 -19.29 -17.43 -5.76
CA LYS A 377 -18.94 -18.45 -6.75
C LYS A 377 -18.32 -17.79 -7.97
N GLY A 378 -17.34 -18.44 -8.58
CA GLY A 378 -16.73 -17.98 -9.82
C GLY A 378 -15.27 -18.45 -9.95
N TYR A 379 -14.87 -18.77 -11.17
CA TYR A 379 -13.51 -19.18 -11.48
C TYR A 379 -12.63 -17.94 -11.72
N ALA A 380 -11.76 -17.63 -10.77
CA ALA A 380 -10.81 -16.52 -10.84
C ALA A 380 -9.55 -16.85 -10.04
N GLY A 381 -8.39 -16.40 -10.52
CA GLY A 381 -7.09 -16.61 -9.87
C GLY A 381 -6.04 -17.20 -10.81
N THR A 382 -4.83 -17.35 -10.30
CA THR A 382 -3.68 -17.83 -11.06
C THR A 382 -3.56 -19.36 -10.99
N PRO A 383 -3.38 -20.09 -12.12
CA PRO A 383 -3.16 -21.53 -12.12
C PRO A 383 -1.98 -21.94 -11.24
N GLY A 384 -2.17 -22.94 -10.38
CA GLY A 384 -1.17 -23.35 -9.38
C GLY A 384 -1.40 -22.77 -7.98
N PHE A 385 -2.14 -21.65 -7.87
CA PHE A 385 -2.48 -21.00 -6.60
C PHE A 385 -3.92 -21.25 -6.17
N MET A 386 -4.84 -21.43 -7.11
CA MET A 386 -6.28 -21.58 -6.83
C MET A 386 -6.58 -22.76 -5.90
N ALA A 387 -7.44 -22.51 -4.90
CA ALA A 387 -7.85 -23.48 -3.90
C ALA A 387 -8.75 -24.60 -4.49
N PRO A 388 -8.79 -25.79 -3.86
CA PRO A 388 -9.57 -26.93 -4.33
C PRO A 388 -11.05 -26.63 -4.58
N GLU A 389 -11.72 -25.96 -3.66
CA GLU A 389 -13.14 -25.62 -3.74
C GLU A 389 -13.45 -24.65 -4.90
N LEU A 390 -12.53 -23.75 -5.23
CA LEU A 390 -12.64 -22.85 -6.37
C LEU A 390 -12.48 -23.63 -7.69
N LEU A 391 -11.49 -24.53 -7.77
CA LEU A 391 -11.26 -25.40 -8.94
C LEU A 391 -12.43 -26.38 -9.16
N GLN A 392 -13.10 -26.82 -8.09
CA GLN A 392 -14.29 -27.65 -8.13
C GLN A 392 -15.59 -26.86 -8.41
N ASN A 393 -15.49 -25.54 -8.64
CA ASN A 393 -16.63 -24.65 -8.89
C ASN A 393 -17.70 -24.73 -7.77
N LYS A 394 -17.26 -24.89 -6.52
CA LYS A 394 -18.10 -24.79 -5.32
C LYS A 394 -18.25 -23.33 -4.89
N GLU A 395 -19.20 -23.08 -4.00
CA GLU A 395 -19.24 -21.79 -3.29
C GLU A 395 -18.11 -21.73 -2.27
N TYR A 396 -17.50 -20.56 -2.13
CA TYR A 396 -16.35 -20.33 -1.28
C TYR A 396 -16.41 -18.94 -0.62
N ASP A 397 -15.61 -18.78 0.42
CA ASP A 397 -15.44 -17.54 1.19
C ASP A 397 -13.95 -17.16 1.25
N TYR A 398 -13.52 -16.50 2.33
CA TYR A 398 -12.15 -16.08 2.59
C TYR A 398 -11.14 -17.24 2.63
N THR A 399 -11.58 -18.49 2.82
CA THR A 399 -10.72 -19.68 2.93
C THR A 399 -9.82 -19.91 1.71
N VAL A 400 -10.22 -19.43 0.52
CA VAL A 400 -9.39 -19.54 -0.69
C VAL A 400 -8.09 -18.75 -0.59
N ASP A 401 -8.09 -17.62 0.13
CA ASP A 401 -6.92 -16.75 0.27
C ASP A 401 -5.88 -17.33 1.25
N TYR A 402 -6.30 -18.20 2.15
CA TYR A 402 -5.40 -18.91 3.06
C TYR A 402 -4.74 -20.12 2.39
N PHE A 403 -5.42 -20.74 1.42
CA PHE A 403 -4.77 -21.74 0.58
C PHE A 403 -3.67 -21.11 -0.29
N THR A 404 -3.97 -19.98 -0.94
CA THR A 404 -2.97 -19.24 -1.74
C THR A 404 -1.83 -18.70 -0.88
N LEU A 405 -2.08 -18.35 0.39
CA LEU A 405 -1.03 -18.04 1.37
C LEU A 405 -0.12 -19.23 1.63
N GLY A 406 -0.68 -20.44 1.79
CA GLY A 406 0.09 -21.67 1.92
C GLY A 406 0.98 -21.94 0.71
N VAL A 407 0.46 -21.75 -0.50
CA VAL A 407 1.23 -21.86 -1.76
C VAL A 407 2.36 -20.82 -1.80
N THR A 408 2.06 -19.57 -1.42
CA THR A 408 3.04 -18.47 -1.43
C THR A 408 4.15 -18.68 -0.40
N LEU A 409 3.83 -19.10 0.84
CA LEU A 409 4.81 -19.44 1.85
C LEU A 409 5.70 -20.61 1.40
N TYR A 410 5.09 -21.65 0.83
CA TYR A 410 5.84 -22.77 0.30
C TYR A 410 6.83 -22.33 -0.78
N GLU A 411 6.38 -21.49 -1.72
CA GLU A 411 7.24 -21.00 -2.81
C GLU A 411 8.37 -20.10 -2.30
N MET A 412 8.11 -19.27 -1.28
CA MET A 412 9.15 -18.48 -0.61
C MET A 412 10.30 -19.32 -0.07
N ILE A 413 10.03 -20.52 0.46
CA ILE A 413 11.07 -21.40 1.02
C ILE A 413 11.69 -22.28 -0.07
N ALA A 414 10.86 -22.89 -0.92
CA ALA A 414 11.28 -23.93 -1.85
C ALA A 414 11.75 -23.41 -3.22
N ALA A 415 11.49 -22.13 -3.53
CA ALA A 415 11.70 -21.55 -4.86
C ALA A 415 11.07 -22.39 -6.00
N LYS A 416 9.89 -22.94 -5.72
CA LYS A 416 8.99 -23.62 -6.65
C LYS A 416 7.62 -23.76 -5.98
N GLY A 417 6.57 -23.91 -6.78
CA GLY A 417 5.24 -24.24 -6.26
C GLY A 417 5.17 -25.65 -5.65
N PRO A 418 4.21 -25.91 -4.74
CA PRO A 418 4.04 -27.22 -4.09
C PRO A 418 3.58 -28.34 -5.03
N PHE A 419 2.92 -27.99 -6.14
CA PHE A 419 2.34 -28.95 -7.09
C PHE A 419 3.01 -28.94 -8.47
N ARG A 420 4.15 -28.26 -8.59
CA ARG A 420 4.95 -28.18 -9.83
C ARG A 420 6.42 -28.40 -9.53
N VAL A 421 7.13 -29.04 -10.46
CA VAL A 421 8.59 -29.12 -10.44
C VAL A 421 9.16 -27.88 -11.16
N ARG A 422 10.33 -27.41 -10.74
CA ARG A 422 10.99 -26.25 -11.37
C ARG A 422 11.27 -26.56 -12.84
N GLY A 423 10.82 -25.68 -13.74
CA GLY A 423 10.98 -25.84 -15.19
C GLY A 423 10.00 -26.82 -15.85
N GLU A 424 9.07 -27.41 -15.09
CA GLU A 424 8.09 -28.36 -15.60
C GLU A 424 7.06 -27.68 -16.52
N LYS A 425 6.88 -28.25 -17.72
CA LYS A 425 5.83 -27.87 -18.67
C LYS A 425 4.73 -28.92 -18.62
N VAL A 426 3.69 -28.65 -17.83
CA VAL A 426 2.49 -29.50 -17.71
C VAL A 426 1.24 -28.69 -17.99
N GLU A 427 0.24 -29.38 -18.56
CA GLU A 427 -1.09 -28.82 -18.78
C GLU A 427 -1.75 -28.41 -17.46
N ASN A 428 -2.57 -27.36 -17.51
CA ASN A 428 -3.26 -26.86 -16.31
C ASN A 428 -4.19 -27.90 -15.69
N THR A 429 -4.71 -28.86 -16.48
CA THR A 429 -5.56 -29.95 -16.00
C THR A 429 -4.80 -30.90 -15.05
N GLU A 430 -3.54 -31.21 -15.34
CA GLU A 430 -2.71 -32.05 -14.46
C GLU A 430 -2.36 -31.31 -13.17
N VAL A 431 -2.03 -30.02 -13.25
CA VAL A 431 -1.76 -29.20 -12.06
C VAL A 431 -3.01 -29.12 -11.17
N THR A 432 -4.19 -28.96 -11.77
CA THR A 432 -5.47 -29.03 -11.06
C THR A 432 -5.66 -30.39 -10.39
N ARG A 433 -5.40 -31.50 -11.10
CA ARG A 433 -5.48 -32.85 -10.51
C ARG A 433 -4.57 -32.99 -9.28
N ARG A 434 -3.34 -32.50 -9.36
CA ARG A 434 -2.38 -32.51 -8.24
C ARG A 434 -2.87 -31.68 -7.06
N ILE A 435 -3.37 -30.46 -7.30
CA ILE A 435 -3.93 -29.61 -6.24
C ILE A 435 -5.09 -30.32 -5.53
N LEU A 436 -5.94 -31.04 -6.26
CA LEU A 436 -7.13 -31.69 -5.71
C LEU A 436 -6.82 -32.98 -4.93
N ASN A 437 -5.79 -33.74 -5.34
CA ASN A 437 -5.62 -35.12 -4.87
C ASN A 437 -4.26 -35.40 -4.22
N ASP A 438 -3.22 -34.66 -4.58
CA ASP A 438 -1.86 -34.99 -4.16
C ASP A 438 -1.48 -34.13 -2.92
N PRO A 439 -0.83 -34.73 -1.91
CA PRO A 439 -0.27 -33.98 -0.80
C PRO A 439 0.94 -33.15 -1.27
N ALA A 440 1.19 -32.02 -0.62
CA ALA A 440 2.43 -31.28 -0.83
C ALA A 440 3.63 -32.07 -0.28
N SER A 441 4.76 -32.00 -0.96
CA SER A 441 6.02 -32.61 -0.52
C SER A 441 6.94 -31.53 0.05
N TYR A 442 7.70 -31.83 1.11
CA TYR A 442 8.57 -30.85 1.78
C TYR A 442 10.00 -31.35 1.82
N THR A 443 10.96 -30.46 1.57
CA THR A 443 12.40 -30.73 1.74
C THR A 443 12.85 -30.37 3.15
N ASP A 444 14.10 -30.69 3.49
CA ASP A 444 14.72 -30.33 4.77
C ASP A 444 14.91 -28.81 4.97
N SER A 445 14.61 -28.01 3.93
CA SER A 445 14.59 -26.55 4.01
C SER A 445 13.46 -26.00 4.88
N PHE A 446 12.44 -26.81 5.17
CA PHE A 446 11.30 -26.44 6.01
C PHE A 446 11.54 -26.89 7.46
N SER A 447 11.51 -25.97 8.42
CA SER A 447 11.44 -26.37 9.82
C SER A 447 10.13 -27.12 10.13
N LYS A 448 10.08 -27.81 11.27
CA LYS A 448 8.85 -28.46 11.76
C LYS A 448 7.70 -27.46 11.90
N ASP A 449 7.98 -26.27 12.44
CA ASP A 449 6.99 -25.21 12.66
C ASP A 449 6.48 -24.65 11.32
N CYS A 450 7.38 -24.44 10.35
CA CYS A 450 7.03 -23.96 9.01
C CYS A 450 6.22 -24.98 8.22
N LYS A 451 6.63 -26.25 8.23
CA LYS A 451 5.91 -27.35 7.60
C LYS A 451 4.48 -27.47 8.15
N ALA A 452 4.31 -27.45 9.48
CA ALA A 452 3.01 -27.54 10.11
C ALA A 452 2.07 -26.39 9.69
N LEU A 453 2.60 -25.16 9.61
CA LEU A 453 1.83 -24.01 9.10
C LEU A 453 1.42 -24.21 7.63
N CYS A 454 2.35 -24.63 6.77
CA CYS A 454 2.04 -24.93 5.37
C CYS A 454 0.97 -26.02 5.23
N GLU A 455 1.05 -27.11 6.00
CA GLU A 455 0.07 -28.20 5.97
C GLU A 455 -1.32 -27.72 6.39
N GLY A 456 -1.43 -26.91 7.45
CA GLY A 456 -2.71 -26.33 7.88
C GLY A 456 -3.31 -25.33 6.89
N LEU A 457 -2.47 -24.59 6.16
CA LEU A 457 -2.92 -23.67 5.10
C LEU A 457 -3.28 -24.40 3.79
N LEU A 458 -2.56 -25.46 3.44
CA LEU A 458 -2.75 -26.26 2.21
C LEU A 458 -3.78 -27.39 2.36
N GLU A 459 -4.46 -27.44 3.51
CA GLU A 459 -5.58 -28.36 3.76
C GLU A 459 -6.64 -28.23 2.68
N LYS A 460 -7.06 -29.37 2.12
CA LYS A 460 -7.97 -29.42 0.97
C LYS A 460 -9.41 -29.14 1.37
N ASP A 461 -9.80 -29.57 2.58
CA ASP A 461 -11.10 -29.25 3.16
C ASP A 461 -11.10 -27.83 3.73
N PRO A 462 -11.82 -26.86 3.13
CA PRO A 462 -11.83 -25.48 3.60
C PRO A 462 -12.34 -25.34 5.04
N MET A 463 -13.12 -26.29 5.57
CA MET A 463 -13.61 -26.25 6.95
C MET A 463 -12.54 -26.62 7.99
N LYS A 464 -11.47 -27.28 7.56
CA LYS A 464 -10.33 -27.67 8.42
C LYS A 464 -9.10 -26.80 8.19
N ARG A 465 -9.14 -25.93 7.19
CA ARG A 465 -8.04 -25.05 6.80
C ARG A 465 -7.87 -23.93 7.81
N LEU A 466 -6.63 -23.66 8.20
CA LEU A 466 -6.30 -22.49 9.03
C LEU A 466 -6.67 -21.20 8.29
N GLY A 467 -7.24 -20.22 8.99
CA GLY A 467 -7.71 -19.02 8.31
C GLY A 467 -8.38 -17.97 9.19
N PHE A 468 -9.34 -17.28 8.59
CA PHE A 468 -10.14 -16.23 9.22
C PHE A 468 -11.28 -16.83 10.02
N GLN A 469 -11.38 -16.51 11.31
CA GLN A 469 -12.48 -16.91 12.17
C GLN A 469 -12.85 -15.78 13.12
N ASN A 470 -14.13 -15.65 13.48
CA ASN A 470 -14.60 -14.65 14.45
C ASN A 470 -14.13 -13.21 14.16
N ASN A 471 -14.01 -12.86 12.88
CA ASN A 471 -13.55 -11.55 12.40
C ASN A 471 -12.06 -11.22 12.68
N CYS A 472 -11.21 -12.23 12.94
CA CYS A 472 -9.76 -12.08 13.12
C CYS A 472 -8.96 -13.29 12.60
N CYS A 473 -7.63 -13.19 12.67
CA CYS A 473 -6.67 -14.23 12.32
C CYS A 473 -5.92 -14.80 13.54
N ASP A 474 -6.50 -14.75 14.75
CA ASP A 474 -5.77 -15.10 15.98
C ASP A 474 -5.23 -16.54 15.99
N GLU A 475 -5.96 -17.51 15.43
CA GLU A 475 -5.49 -18.90 15.29
C GLU A 475 -4.21 -18.99 14.46
N LEU A 476 -4.12 -18.22 13.36
CA LEU A 476 -2.91 -18.11 12.54
C LEU A 476 -1.79 -17.38 13.28
N LYS A 477 -2.11 -16.28 13.96
CA LYS A 477 -1.14 -15.45 14.69
C LYS A 477 -0.47 -16.21 15.86
N ASN A 478 -1.16 -17.21 16.41
CA ASN A 478 -0.68 -18.06 17.50
C ASN A 478 0.13 -19.30 17.05
N GLN A 479 0.34 -19.50 15.74
CA GLN A 479 1.10 -20.66 15.25
C GLN A 479 2.57 -20.60 15.69
N PRO A 480 3.22 -21.75 16.00
CA PRO A 480 4.59 -21.79 16.54
C PRO A 480 5.64 -21.08 15.70
N MET A 481 5.45 -21.01 14.37
CA MET A 481 6.34 -20.28 13.46
C MET A 481 6.47 -18.79 13.84
N PHE A 482 5.43 -18.19 14.42
CA PHE A 482 5.39 -16.77 14.80
C PHE A 482 5.72 -16.51 16.28
N LYS A 483 6.18 -17.52 17.05
CA LYS A 483 6.38 -17.41 18.52
C LYS A 483 7.27 -16.25 18.99
N ASN A 484 8.20 -15.80 18.12
CA ASN A 484 9.13 -14.71 18.42
C ASN A 484 8.71 -13.36 17.80
N LEU A 485 7.53 -13.29 17.16
CA LEU A 485 7.04 -12.11 16.48
C LEU A 485 6.10 -11.31 17.38
N ASN A 486 6.40 -10.02 17.60
CA ASN A 486 5.45 -9.12 18.26
C ASN A 486 4.47 -8.53 17.21
N TRP A 487 3.26 -9.08 17.16
CA TRP A 487 2.20 -8.65 16.22
C TRP A 487 1.84 -7.16 16.35
N GLY A 488 1.78 -6.61 17.56
CA GLY A 488 1.48 -5.19 17.77
C GLY A 488 2.53 -4.28 17.17
N LEU A 489 3.81 -4.62 17.31
CA LEU A 489 4.91 -3.88 16.67
C LEU A 489 4.92 -4.09 15.15
N LEU A 490 4.53 -5.26 14.64
CA LEU A 490 4.39 -5.52 13.21
C LEU A 490 3.28 -4.65 12.60
N GLU A 491 2.10 -4.65 13.21
CA GLU A 491 0.93 -3.85 12.82
C GLU A 491 1.20 -2.35 12.94
N ALA A 492 2.06 -1.94 13.88
CA ALA A 492 2.59 -0.57 13.99
C ALA A 492 3.77 -0.28 13.03
N GLY A 493 4.29 -1.29 12.31
CA GLY A 493 5.40 -1.19 11.35
C GLY A 493 6.70 -0.73 11.98
N MET A 494 6.96 -1.23 13.18
CA MET A 494 8.13 -0.89 13.99
C MET A 494 9.13 -2.03 14.09
N LEU A 495 8.72 -3.24 13.67
CA LEU A 495 9.65 -4.35 13.53
C LEU A 495 10.57 -4.10 12.34
N LYS A 496 11.88 -4.12 12.59
CA LYS A 496 12.88 -3.99 11.55
C LYS A 496 12.77 -5.15 10.55
N PRO A 497 12.62 -4.87 9.24
CA PRO A 497 12.59 -5.92 8.23
C PRO A 497 13.92 -6.71 8.17
N PRO A 498 13.86 -8.03 7.89
CA PRO A 498 15.05 -8.87 7.80
C PRO A 498 15.88 -8.61 6.52
N PHE A 499 15.31 -7.89 5.56
CA PHE A 499 15.95 -7.46 4.33
C PHE A 499 15.49 -6.03 4.01
N VAL A 500 16.43 -5.15 3.68
CA VAL A 500 16.15 -3.78 3.25
C VAL A 500 16.68 -3.64 1.81
N PRO A 501 15.84 -3.28 0.83
CA PRO A 501 16.28 -3.05 -0.55
C PRO A 501 17.34 -1.94 -0.63
N ASP A 502 18.32 -2.08 -1.54
CA ASP A 502 19.31 -1.02 -1.79
C ASP A 502 18.61 0.17 -2.49
N PRO A 503 18.71 1.40 -1.94
CA PRO A 503 18.12 2.59 -2.54
C PRO A 503 18.68 2.93 -3.94
N LYS A 504 19.88 2.45 -4.28
CA LYS A 504 20.53 2.67 -5.57
C LYS A 504 20.17 1.61 -6.62
N MET A 505 19.62 0.48 -6.19
CA MET A 505 19.24 -0.60 -7.08
C MET A 505 17.76 -0.48 -7.46
N VAL A 506 17.44 -0.89 -8.68
CA VAL A 506 16.04 -1.03 -9.11
C VAL A 506 15.69 -2.51 -9.26
N TYR A 507 14.74 -2.96 -8.45
CA TYR A 507 14.29 -4.35 -8.37
C TYR A 507 13.17 -4.63 -9.37
N ALA A 508 13.45 -4.39 -10.65
CA ALA A 508 12.53 -4.66 -11.75
C ALA A 508 13.33 -5.11 -12.97
N LYS A 509 12.68 -5.82 -13.88
CA LYS A 509 13.26 -6.19 -15.17
C LYS A 509 13.72 -4.95 -15.95
N ASP A 510 14.72 -5.13 -16.82
CA ASP A 510 15.15 -4.11 -17.75
C ASP A 510 14.01 -3.70 -18.69
N ILE A 511 13.98 -2.44 -19.11
CA ILE A 511 12.85 -1.88 -19.86
C ILE A 511 12.66 -2.65 -21.18
N ASP A 512 13.76 -3.09 -21.79
CA ASP A 512 13.75 -3.89 -23.02
C ASP A 512 13.10 -5.27 -22.81
N ASP A 513 13.30 -5.89 -21.64
CA ASP A 513 12.75 -7.20 -21.27
C ASP A 513 11.27 -7.16 -20.90
N VAL A 514 10.73 -5.96 -20.62
CA VAL A 514 9.30 -5.76 -20.37
C VAL A 514 8.50 -5.97 -21.67
N GLY A 515 9.16 -5.89 -22.83
CA GLY A 515 8.60 -6.16 -24.16
C GLY A 515 7.61 -5.11 -24.63
N ALA A 516 7.44 -4.96 -25.95
CA ALA A 516 6.46 -4.02 -26.49
C ALA A 516 5.03 -4.59 -26.42
N PHE A 517 4.04 -3.71 -26.33
CA PHE A 517 2.65 -4.08 -26.53
C PHE A 517 2.27 -3.94 -28.00
N SER A 518 1.60 -4.95 -28.58
CA SER A 518 1.00 -4.81 -29.91
C SER A 518 -0.06 -3.71 -29.93
N THR A 519 -0.06 -2.87 -30.96
CA THR A 519 -1.09 -1.84 -31.16
C THR A 519 -2.47 -2.46 -31.36
N ILE A 520 -3.48 -1.95 -30.64
CA ILE A 520 -4.86 -2.42 -30.75
C ILE A 520 -5.54 -1.71 -31.92
N LYS A 521 -5.75 -2.44 -33.03
CA LYS A 521 -6.50 -1.99 -34.20
C LYS A 521 -7.97 -2.43 -34.11
N GLY A 522 -8.87 -1.71 -34.79
CA GLY A 522 -10.28 -2.08 -34.96
C GLY A 522 -11.18 -1.89 -33.74
N VAL A 523 -10.71 -1.23 -32.68
CA VAL A 523 -11.51 -0.92 -31.49
C VAL A 523 -11.91 0.55 -31.51
N VAL A 524 -13.22 0.79 -31.65
CA VAL A 524 -13.84 2.12 -31.57
C VAL A 524 -14.44 2.28 -30.17
N LEU A 525 -14.15 3.41 -29.52
CA LEU A 525 -14.74 3.77 -28.24
C LEU A 525 -16.05 4.53 -28.50
N ASP A 526 -17.10 4.20 -27.75
CA ASP A 526 -18.44 4.78 -27.88
C ASP A 526 -18.86 5.52 -26.60
N ASN A 527 -20.08 6.06 -26.60
CA ASN A 527 -20.58 6.85 -25.47
C ASN A 527 -20.71 6.04 -24.17
N LYS A 528 -20.99 4.73 -24.23
CA LYS A 528 -21.08 3.89 -23.02
C LYS A 528 -19.71 3.75 -22.37
N ASP A 529 -18.66 3.60 -23.19
CA ASP A 529 -17.29 3.60 -22.69
C ASP A 529 -16.94 4.91 -22.00
N THR A 530 -17.30 6.04 -22.62
CA THR A 530 -17.03 7.38 -22.05
C THR A 530 -17.73 7.58 -20.70
N MET A 531 -18.98 7.13 -20.56
CA MET A 531 -19.68 7.18 -19.28
C MET A 531 -18.95 6.38 -18.20
N PHE A 532 -18.50 5.16 -18.53
CA PHE A 532 -17.68 4.34 -17.62
C PHE A 532 -16.37 5.03 -17.23
N TYR A 533 -15.67 5.66 -18.17
CA TYR A 533 -14.42 6.36 -17.88
C TYR A 533 -14.63 7.57 -16.95
N ASN A 534 -15.75 8.27 -17.10
CA ASN A 534 -16.12 9.38 -16.23
C ASN A 534 -16.45 8.89 -14.80
N GLU A 535 -17.17 7.78 -14.67
CA GLU A 535 -17.44 7.14 -13.38
C GLU A 535 -16.17 6.65 -12.67
N PHE A 536 -15.24 6.08 -13.44
CA PHE A 536 -13.94 5.63 -12.94
C PHE A 536 -13.11 6.79 -12.36
N SER A 537 -13.15 7.95 -13.03
CA SER A 537 -12.30 9.11 -12.77
C SER A 537 -12.78 9.96 -11.58
N SER A 538 -12.76 9.38 -10.37
CA SER A 538 -13.25 10.05 -9.16
C SER A 538 -12.31 11.10 -8.58
N GLY A 539 -11.14 11.33 -9.17
CA GLY A 539 -10.18 12.33 -8.72
C GLY A 539 -9.42 11.90 -7.47
N ASN A 540 -9.33 12.81 -6.49
CA ASN A 540 -8.57 12.61 -5.24
C ASN A 540 -9.30 11.63 -4.30
N ILE A 541 -8.54 10.72 -3.68
CA ILE A 541 -9.05 9.83 -2.62
C ILE A 541 -8.69 10.46 -1.27
N SER A 542 -9.71 10.70 -0.44
CA SER A 542 -9.64 11.60 0.70
C SER A 542 -8.50 11.32 1.68
N ILE A 543 -8.37 10.08 2.19
CA ILE A 543 -7.40 9.77 3.23
C ILE A 543 -5.96 9.91 2.69
N PRO A 544 -5.55 9.22 1.60
CA PRO A 544 -4.17 9.33 1.12
C PRO A 544 -3.79 10.73 0.61
N TRP A 545 -4.74 11.48 0.06
CA TRP A 545 -4.50 12.89 -0.32
C TRP A 545 -4.18 13.75 0.90
N GLN A 546 -4.92 13.58 2.00
CA GLN A 546 -4.68 14.29 3.26
C GLN A 546 -3.34 13.88 3.90
N GLU A 547 -2.99 12.60 3.87
CA GLU A 547 -1.68 12.11 4.31
C GLU A 547 -0.56 12.78 3.51
N GLU A 548 -0.68 12.84 2.19
CA GLU A 548 0.29 13.53 1.34
C GLU A 548 0.46 15.00 1.70
N MET A 549 -0.63 15.75 1.89
CA MET A 549 -0.54 17.16 2.29
C MET A 549 0.22 17.31 3.61
N ILE A 550 0.02 16.40 4.56
CA ILE A 550 0.70 16.42 5.87
C ILE A 550 2.17 16.02 5.73
N GLU A 551 2.46 14.87 5.13
CA GLU A 551 3.80 14.30 4.98
C GLU A 551 4.74 15.21 4.20
N THR A 552 4.22 15.86 3.16
CA THR A 552 5.01 16.78 2.34
C THR A 552 5.12 18.17 2.95
N GLY A 553 4.44 18.46 4.07
CA GLY A 553 4.48 19.76 4.75
C GLY A 553 3.54 20.82 4.16
N VAL A 554 2.88 20.56 3.03
CA VAL A 554 1.94 21.49 2.38
C VAL A 554 0.78 21.88 3.31
N PHE A 555 0.28 20.93 4.12
CA PHE A 555 -0.72 21.23 5.15
C PHE A 555 -0.21 22.30 6.12
N GLY A 556 1.03 22.20 6.60
CA GLY A 556 1.60 23.19 7.52
C GLY A 556 1.77 24.56 6.89
N GLU A 557 2.20 24.60 5.62
CA GLU A 557 2.37 25.83 4.83
C GLU A 557 1.04 26.56 4.59
N LEU A 558 -0.06 25.81 4.39
CA LEU A 558 -1.39 26.38 4.15
C LEU A 558 -2.18 26.61 5.44
N ASN A 559 -1.95 25.81 6.48
CA ASN A 559 -2.68 25.86 7.74
C ASN A 559 -2.05 26.84 8.73
N LEU A 560 -1.93 28.10 8.32
CA LEU A 560 -1.42 29.17 9.17
C LEU A 560 -2.56 29.83 9.95
N TRP A 561 -2.26 30.19 11.20
CA TRP A 561 -3.14 30.92 12.10
C TRP A 561 -2.45 32.23 12.48
N PRO A 562 -3.10 33.41 12.35
CA PRO A 562 -2.53 34.64 12.86
C PRO A 562 -2.44 34.58 14.39
N GLY A 563 -1.42 35.23 14.96
CA GLY A 563 -1.28 35.32 16.41
C GLY A 563 -2.50 35.97 17.09
N ASN A 564 -2.65 35.70 18.40
CA ASN A 564 -3.65 36.33 19.29
C ASN A 564 -5.12 35.95 19.01
N GLY A 565 -5.38 34.78 18.41
CA GLY A 565 -6.75 34.25 18.27
C GLY A 565 -7.63 34.95 17.24
N LYS A 566 -7.04 35.72 16.31
CA LYS A 566 -7.77 36.33 15.19
C LYS A 566 -8.08 35.28 14.11
N LEU A 567 -9.11 35.55 13.30
CA LEU A 567 -9.38 34.76 12.10
C LEU A 567 -8.32 35.08 11.02
N PRO A 568 -7.78 34.07 10.32
CA PRO A 568 -7.09 34.27 9.04
C PRO A 568 -7.96 35.04 8.05
N GLY A 569 -7.37 35.86 7.19
CA GLY A 569 -8.13 36.66 6.22
C GLY A 569 -8.96 35.83 5.24
N ASP A 570 -8.53 34.60 4.92
CA ASP A 570 -9.30 33.63 4.13
C ASP A 570 -10.55 33.08 4.85
N LEU A 571 -10.61 33.23 6.18
CA LEU A 571 -11.72 32.80 7.03
C LEU A 571 -12.57 33.95 7.57
N ASP A 572 -12.14 35.21 7.44
CA ASP A 572 -12.89 36.37 7.93
C ASP A 572 -14.00 36.74 6.94
N PRO A 573 -15.30 36.53 7.28
CA PRO A 573 -16.40 36.84 6.37
C PRO A 573 -16.51 38.34 6.02
N ASN A 574 -15.88 39.22 6.79
CA ASN A 574 -15.89 40.67 6.59
C ASN A 574 -14.76 41.15 5.67
N VAL A 575 -13.74 40.33 5.43
CA VAL A 575 -12.71 40.61 4.44
C VAL A 575 -13.29 40.31 3.05
N ALA A 576 -13.09 41.24 2.11
CA ALA A 576 -13.53 41.03 0.74
C ALA A 576 -12.75 39.85 0.15
N SER A 577 -13.42 38.99 -0.62
CA SER A 577 -12.74 37.93 -1.36
C SER A 577 -11.76 38.58 -2.33
N VAL A 578 -10.47 38.46 -2.06
CA VAL A 578 -9.45 38.85 -3.03
C VAL A 578 -9.54 37.81 -4.14
N GLU A 579 -10.15 38.16 -5.26
CA GLU A 579 -10.01 37.35 -6.48
C GLU A 579 -8.51 37.21 -6.73
N ALA A 580 -8.04 35.98 -6.88
CA ALA A 580 -6.64 35.70 -7.19
C ALA A 580 -6.31 36.31 -8.55
N LYS A 581 -5.92 37.60 -8.56
CA LYS A 581 -5.20 38.19 -9.68
C LYS A 581 -3.87 37.47 -9.73
N GLY A 582 -3.64 36.75 -10.84
CA GLY A 582 -2.44 35.96 -11.05
C GLY A 582 -1.18 36.75 -10.71
N GLY A 583 -0.27 36.10 -9.98
CA GLY A 583 1.11 36.53 -9.81
C GLY A 583 1.32 37.79 -8.99
N ALA A 584 1.24 37.69 -7.66
CA ALA A 584 2.02 38.56 -6.80
C ALA A 584 2.43 37.79 -5.54
N CYS A 585 3.72 37.45 -5.50
CA CYS A 585 4.43 36.95 -4.34
C CYS A 585 4.37 38.02 -3.24
N VAL A 586 3.78 37.72 -2.09
CA VAL A 586 4.05 38.49 -0.86
C VAL A 586 4.91 37.59 0.00
N LEU A 587 6.21 37.84 -0.03
CA LEU A 587 7.15 37.40 0.99
C LEU A 587 6.74 38.04 2.31
N LEU A 588 6.31 37.22 3.27
CA LEU A 588 6.40 37.50 4.70
C LEU A 588 6.91 36.25 5.40
#